data_AF-A0A923WQQ5-F1
#
_entry.id   AF-A0A923WQQ5-F1
#
_cell.length_a   1.000
_cell.length_b   1.000
_cell.length_c   1.000
_cell.angle_alpha   90.00
_cell.angle_beta   90.00
_cell.angle_gamma   90.00
#
_symmetry.space_group_name_H-M   'P 1'
#
loop_
_entity.id
_entity.type
_entity.pdbx_description
1 polymer ?
#
loop_
_entity_poly.entity_id
_entity_poly.type
_entity_poly.pdbx_seq_one_letter_code
_entity_poly.pdbx_strand_id
1 'polypeptide(L)'
;KALVLNNLRQYAAQPASGRSASLVAAIGIKDGMSPAELGTLLERLYAGATTLGDAKQRATALKMTPAEFKASNDSFIQAAVAMYDAGLKREAEDEELAGKVQQAYANYMKAKIAYMNSKGQAVYPDANGTLRVTFGRIAGRDHGADGTGSWTAFTTVKGVAAKATGEGEFNAPANQLAAIKAKDFGKYVDPALKTVPVNYLGTLDITGGNSGSAALNSRGELIGLAFDGTLDSIISDWDFNKANTRDIQVDVRYILWNMQHVDHADNLLKEMGVE
;
A
#
# COMPACT_ATOMS: atom_id res chain seq x y z
N LYS A 1 21.23 2.59 12.87
CA LYS A 1 21.68 3.55 13.92
C LYS A 1 20.86 4.84 13.94
N ALA A 2 20.90 5.72 12.93
CA ALA A 2 20.18 7.00 12.96
C ALA A 2 18.66 6.88 13.22
N LEU A 3 17.99 5.95 12.52
CA LEU A 3 16.56 5.66 12.75
C LEU A 3 16.28 5.19 14.19
N VAL A 4 17.14 4.32 14.73
CA VAL A 4 16.99 3.80 16.10
C VAL A 4 17.19 4.94 17.11
N LEU A 5 18.17 5.81 16.90
CA LEU A 5 18.38 6.97 17.77
C LEU A 5 17.20 7.94 17.74
N ASN A 6 16.61 8.19 16.56
CA ASN A 6 15.40 8.97 16.43
C ASN A 6 14.25 8.37 17.25
N ASN A 7 14.02 7.06 17.12
CA ASN A 7 12.96 6.37 17.87
C ASN A 7 13.25 6.34 19.38
N LEU A 8 14.51 6.15 19.80
CA LEU A 8 14.91 6.19 21.21
C LEU A 8 14.69 7.56 21.83
N ARG A 9 14.94 8.65 21.09
CA ARG A 9 14.65 10.02 21.54
C ARG A 9 13.16 10.23 21.77
N GLN A 10 12.34 9.82 20.81
CA GLN A 10 10.88 9.91 20.94
C GLN A 10 10.36 9.06 22.10
N TYR A 11 10.86 7.84 22.24
CA TYR A 11 10.50 6.93 23.32
C TYR A 11 10.91 7.46 24.70
N ALA A 12 12.14 7.98 24.84
CA ALA A 12 12.63 8.54 26.10
C ALA A 12 11.90 9.82 26.52
N ALA A 13 11.31 10.56 25.56
CA ALA A 13 10.49 11.73 25.83
C ALA A 13 9.06 11.38 26.31
N GLN A 14 8.62 10.13 26.21
CA GLN A 14 7.31 9.71 26.70
C GLN A 14 7.27 9.71 28.24
N PRO A 15 6.09 9.96 28.85
CA PRO A 15 5.90 9.80 30.29
C PRO A 15 6.37 8.43 30.77
N ALA A 16 6.94 8.35 31.98
CA ALA A 16 7.42 7.09 32.56
C ALA A 16 6.35 5.99 32.60
N SER A 17 5.09 6.36 32.82
CA SER A 17 3.94 5.44 32.82
C SER A 17 3.63 4.83 31.44
N GLY A 18 4.07 5.46 30.35
CA GLY A 18 3.90 4.94 28.98
C GLY A 18 5.06 4.07 28.50
N ARG A 19 6.17 4.02 29.25
CA ARG A 19 7.37 3.27 28.87
C ARG A 19 7.30 1.83 29.37
N SER A 20 7.69 0.89 28.52
CA SER A 20 7.88 -0.51 28.90
C SER A 20 9.05 -0.65 29.88
N ALA A 21 8.75 -1.11 31.10
CA ALA A 21 9.76 -1.36 32.13
C ALA A 21 10.80 -2.41 31.69
N SER A 22 10.38 -3.47 30.98
CA SER A 22 11.30 -4.50 30.48
C SER A 22 12.23 -3.96 29.40
N LEU A 23 11.74 -3.11 28.50
CA LEU A 23 12.60 -2.45 27.51
C LEU A 23 13.58 -1.49 28.19
N VAL A 24 13.10 -0.61 29.08
CA VAL A 24 13.94 0.33 29.82
C VAL A 24 15.07 -0.39 30.56
N ALA A 25 14.77 -1.51 31.23
CA ALA A 25 15.75 -2.34 31.91
C ALA A 25 16.72 -3.04 30.93
N ALA A 26 16.20 -3.63 29.86
CA ALA A 26 16.99 -4.42 28.90
C ALA A 26 18.03 -3.59 28.14
N ILE A 27 17.67 -2.37 27.73
CA ILE A 27 18.59 -1.49 26.98
C ILE A 27 19.21 -0.39 27.85
N GLY A 28 18.80 -0.24 29.11
CA GLY A 28 19.42 0.68 30.07
C GLY A 28 19.08 2.15 29.84
N ILE A 29 17.88 2.46 29.35
CA ILE A 29 17.38 3.85 29.29
C ILE A 29 17.20 4.38 30.72
N LYS A 30 17.53 5.65 30.94
CA LYS A 30 17.26 6.35 32.21
C LYS A 30 16.48 7.62 31.96
N ASP A 31 15.77 8.08 32.98
CA ASP A 31 15.02 9.32 32.93
C ASP A 31 15.96 10.51 32.77
N GLY A 32 15.57 11.45 31.91
CA GLY A 32 16.36 12.65 31.65
C GLY A 32 17.59 12.46 30.75
N MET A 33 17.79 11.28 30.14
CA MET A 33 18.88 11.08 29.18
C MET A 33 18.77 12.07 28.01
N SER A 34 19.86 12.79 27.79
CA SER A 34 20.05 13.68 26.65
C SER A 34 20.19 12.91 25.33
N PRO A 35 19.96 13.58 24.17
CA PRO A 35 20.22 13.00 22.86
C PRO A 35 21.63 12.42 22.67
N ALA A 36 22.63 12.98 23.35
CA ALA A 36 24.01 12.50 23.32
C ALA A 36 24.18 11.23 24.16
N GLU A 37 23.58 11.16 25.35
CA GLU A 37 23.60 9.97 26.20
C GLU A 37 22.87 8.79 25.54
N LEU A 38 21.74 9.04 24.88
CA LEU A 38 21.04 8.03 24.07
C LEU A 38 21.89 7.56 22.88
N GLY A 39 22.67 8.45 22.27
CA GLY A 39 23.65 8.11 21.23
C GLY A 39 24.73 7.18 21.76
N THR A 40 25.34 7.53 22.89
CA THR A 40 26.34 6.70 23.56
C THR A 40 25.79 5.34 23.99
N LEU A 41 24.56 5.30 24.49
CA LEU A 41 23.87 4.06 24.83
C LEU A 41 23.72 3.16 23.60
N LEU A 42 23.27 3.73 22.48
CA LEU A 42 23.12 3.00 21.23
C LEU A 42 24.47 2.47 20.71
N GLU A 43 25.52 3.29 20.75
CA GLU A 43 26.86 2.85 20.35
C GLU A 43 27.36 1.68 21.21
N ARG A 44 27.08 1.70 22.52
CA ARG A 44 27.40 0.57 23.41
C ARG A 44 26.67 -0.71 23.00
N LEU A 45 25.39 -0.62 22.65
CA LEU A 45 24.64 -1.77 22.14
C LEU A 45 25.29 -2.32 20.87
N TYR A 46 25.59 -1.48 19.88
CA TYR A 46 26.26 -1.93 18.65
C TYR A 46 27.69 -2.43 18.86
N ALA A 47 28.41 -1.95 19.88
CA ALA A 47 29.73 -2.46 20.24
C ALA A 47 29.67 -3.77 21.04
N GLY A 48 28.50 -4.15 21.57
CA GLY A 48 28.29 -5.33 22.43
C GLY A 48 28.27 -6.64 21.65
N ALA A 49 29.36 -6.93 20.93
CA ALA A 49 29.59 -8.17 20.18
C ALA A 49 28.48 -8.53 19.16
N THR A 50 27.66 -7.57 18.74
CA THR A 50 26.54 -7.91 17.88
C THR A 50 27.00 -8.37 16.50
N THR A 51 26.46 -9.49 16.06
CA THR A 51 26.75 -10.07 14.74
C THR A 51 25.54 -10.00 13.81
N LEU A 52 24.40 -9.52 14.30
CA LEU A 52 23.13 -9.46 13.57
C LEU A 52 23.14 -8.50 12.36
N GLY A 53 24.18 -7.68 12.20
CA GLY A 53 24.41 -6.93 10.96
C GLY A 53 24.71 -7.83 9.76
N ASP A 54 25.31 -9.01 10.00
CA ASP A 54 25.68 -9.97 8.96
C ASP A 54 24.56 -10.98 8.69
N ALA A 55 24.29 -11.24 7.41
CA ALA A 55 23.21 -12.13 6.99
C ALA A 55 23.46 -13.60 7.36
N LYS A 56 24.71 -14.08 7.28
CA LYS A 56 25.05 -15.46 7.65
C LYS A 56 24.91 -15.66 9.15
N GLN A 57 25.30 -14.65 9.94
CA GLN A 57 25.16 -14.70 11.40
C GLN A 57 23.69 -14.69 11.83
N ARG A 58 22.83 -13.92 11.15
CA ARG A 58 21.37 -14.03 11.35
C ARG A 58 20.85 -15.44 11.00
N ALA A 59 21.31 -16.03 9.91
CA ALA A 59 20.91 -17.40 9.54
C ALA A 59 21.38 -18.45 10.55
N THR A 60 22.54 -18.25 11.18
CA THR A 60 23.00 -19.08 12.30
C THR A 60 22.14 -18.87 13.54
N ALA A 61 21.83 -17.62 13.90
CA ALA A 61 21.01 -17.30 15.07
C ALA A 61 19.60 -17.91 14.98
N LEU A 62 19.00 -17.95 13.78
CA LEU A 62 17.69 -18.59 13.55
C LEU A 62 17.68 -20.11 13.83
N LYS A 63 18.84 -20.77 13.88
CA LYS A 63 18.97 -22.20 14.16
C LYS A 63 19.32 -22.50 15.61
N MET A 64 19.59 -21.47 16.41
CA MET A 64 19.91 -21.64 17.83
C MET A 64 18.70 -22.19 18.58
N THR A 65 18.97 -23.12 19.48
CA THR A 65 18.01 -23.51 20.51
C THR A 65 17.74 -22.34 21.46
N PRO A 66 16.60 -22.32 22.18
CA PRO A 66 16.35 -21.30 23.19
C PRO A 66 17.46 -21.18 24.25
N ALA A 67 18.11 -22.28 24.61
CA ALA A 67 19.22 -22.28 25.56
C ALA A 67 20.47 -21.57 24.98
N GLU A 68 20.83 -21.88 23.74
CA GLU A 68 21.95 -21.20 23.04
C GLU A 68 21.65 -19.73 22.81
N PHE A 69 20.41 -19.37 22.46
CA PHE A 69 19.99 -17.99 22.27
C PHE A 69 20.09 -17.18 23.58
N LYS A 70 19.64 -17.77 24.70
CA LYS A 70 19.77 -17.18 26.05
C LYS A 70 21.22 -17.04 26.49
N ALA A 71 22.10 -17.94 26.06
CA ALA A 71 23.53 -17.92 26.39
C ALA A 71 24.35 -16.97 25.49
N SER A 72 23.73 -16.31 24.51
CA SER A 72 24.43 -15.42 23.59
C SER A 72 25.01 -14.19 24.30
N ASN A 73 26.20 -13.77 23.85
CA ASN A 73 26.85 -12.53 24.27
C ASN A 73 26.51 -11.34 23.36
N ASP A 74 25.70 -11.54 22.33
CA ASP A 74 25.24 -10.46 21.45
C ASP A 74 24.26 -9.57 22.23
N SER A 75 24.59 -8.29 22.37
CA SER A 75 23.81 -7.31 23.13
C SER A 75 22.35 -7.17 22.69
N PHE A 76 22.05 -7.33 21.40
CA PHE A 76 20.69 -7.26 20.89
C PHE A 76 19.92 -8.55 21.18
N ILE A 77 20.61 -9.71 21.15
CA ILE A 77 20.01 -10.98 21.59
C ILE A 77 19.72 -10.93 23.09
N GLN A 78 20.66 -10.43 23.91
CA GLN A 78 20.46 -10.28 25.34
C GLN A 78 19.29 -9.34 25.67
N ALA A 79 19.17 -8.23 24.96
CA ALA A 79 18.03 -7.33 25.12
C ALA A 79 16.70 -8.02 24.75
N ALA A 80 16.66 -8.79 23.66
CA ALA A 80 15.49 -9.56 23.26
C ALA A 80 15.11 -10.62 24.31
N VAL A 81 16.10 -11.36 24.85
CA VAL A 81 15.90 -12.35 25.92
C VAL A 81 15.35 -11.69 27.18
N ALA A 82 15.90 -10.55 27.59
CA ALA A 82 15.44 -9.81 28.78
C ALA A 82 14.01 -9.28 28.64
N MET A 83 13.54 -9.05 27.41
CA MET A 83 12.18 -8.56 27.13
C MET A 83 11.16 -9.68 26.92
N TYR A 84 11.61 -10.92 26.73
CA TYR A 84 10.78 -12.02 26.21
C TYR A 84 9.56 -12.32 27.07
N ASP A 85 9.74 -12.59 28.37
CA ASP A 85 8.65 -12.99 29.26
C ASP A 85 7.58 -11.88 29.41
N ALA A 86 8.02 -10.62 29.46
CA ALA A 86 7.12 -9.48 29.49
C ALA A 86 6.39 -9.28 28.15
N GLY A 87 7.05 -9.61 27.03
CA GLY A 87 6.45 -9.64 25.70
C GLY A 87 5.33 -10.67 25.61
N LEU A 88 5.60 -11.92 26.01
CA LEU A 88 4.60 -13.01 26.03
C LEU A 88 3.39 -12.66 26.89
N LYS A 89 3.61 -12.03 28.05
CA LYS A 89 2.49 -11.59 28.90
C LYS A 89 1.60 -10.56 28.19
N ARG A 90 2.22 -9.59 27.51
CA ARG A 90 1.48 -8.55 26.75
C ARG A 90 0.73 -9.17 25.57
N GLU A 91 1.37 -10.09 24.85
CA GLU A 91 0.74 -10.83 23.76
C GLU A 91 -0.52 -11.56 24.23
N ALA A 92 -0.46 -12.27 25.36
CA ALA A 92 -1.64 -12.93 25.95
C ALA A 92 -2.74 -11.94 26.37
N GLU A 93 -2.38 -10.76 26.89
CA GLU A 93 -3.34 -9.69 27.24
C GLU A 93 -4.03 -9.13 25.97
N ASP A 94 -3.26 -8.90 24.91
CA ASP A 94 -3.76 -8.41 23.62
C ASP A 94 -4.67 -9.45 22.93
N GLU A 95 -4.31 -10.74 22.97
CA GLU A 95 -5.13 -11.84 22.45
C GLU A 95 -6.47 -11.99 23.18
N GLU A 96 -6.46 -11.92 24.51
CA GLU A 96 -7.67 -11.97 25.34
C GLU A 96 -8.59 -10.77 25.06
N LEU A 97 -8.03 -9.57 24.90
CA LEU A 97 -8.80 -8.39 24.50
C LEU A 97 -9.38 -8.54 23.10
N ALA A 98 -8.58 -9.01 22.13
CA ALA A 98 -9.03 -9.25 20.76
C ALA A 98 -10.20 -10.26 20.72
N GLY A 99 -10.13 -11.33 21.52
CA GLY A 99 -11.22 -12.30 21.66
C GLY A 99 -12.53 -11.65 22.16
N LYS A 100 -12.45 -10.79 23.18
CA LYS A 100 -13.62 -10.04 23.70
C LYS A 100 -14.20 -9.08 22.68
N VAL A 101 -13.34 -8.33 21.99
CA VAL A 101 -13.75 -7.40 20.93
C VAL A 101 -14.46 -8.16 19.80
N GLN A 102 -13.92 -9.31 19.38
CA GLN A 102 -14.51 -10.11 18.31
C GLN A 102 -15.91 -10.64 18.66
N GLN A 103 -16.12 -11.07 19.91
CA GLN A 103 -17.45 -11.48 20.39
C GLN A 103 -18.46 -10.32 20.35
N ALA A 104 -18.06 -9.13 20.80
CA ALA A 104 -18.90 -7.95 20.76
C ALA A 104 -19.21 -7.51 19.31
N TYR A 105 -18.18 -7.51 18.45
CA TYR A 105 -18.29 -7.13 17.04
C TYR A 105 -19.26 -8.04 16.28
N ALA A 106 -19.23 -9.35 16.52
CA ALA A 106 -20.18 -10.29 15.90
C ALA A 106 -21.65 -9.96 16.23
N ASN A 107 -21.94 -9.59 17.47
CA ASN A 107 -23.29 -9.21 17.89
C ASN A 107 -23.72 -7.86 17.29
N TYR A 108 -22.81 -6.88 17.27
CA TYR A 108 -23.04 -5.60 16.61
C TYR A 108 -23.35 -5.79 15.12
N MET A 109 -22.57 -6.60 14.41
CA MET A 109 -22.77 -6.84 12.98
C MET A 109 -24.11 -7.53 12.67
N LYS A 110 -24.58 -8.46 13.52
CA LYS A 110 -25.94 -9.03 13.39
C LYS A 110 -27.02 -7.93 13.44
N ALA A 111 -26.90 -6.99 14.39
CA ALA A 111 -27.83 -5.88 14.52
C ALA A 111 -27.73 -4.91 13.32
N LYS A 112 -26.52 -4.56 12.88
CA LYS A 112 -26.29 -3.72 11.70
C LYS A 112 -26.89 -4.34 10.44
N ILE A 113 -26.68 -5.63 10.20
CA ILE A 113 -27.26 -6.35 9.06
C ILE A 113 -28.79 -6.31 9.11
N ALA A 114 -29.41 -6.62 10.26
CA ALA A 114 -30.87 -6.56 10.40
C ALA A 114 -31.42 -5.15 10.13
N TYR A 115 -30.77 -4.12 10.66
CA TYR A 115 -31.14 -2.73 10.44
C TYR A 115 -31.04 -2.31 8.98
N MET A 116 -29.93 -2.60 8.31
CA MET A 116 -29.73 -2.25 6.90
C MET A 116 -30.72 -3.00 6.00
N ASN A 117 -30.98 -4.27 6.29
CA ASN A 117 -32.01 -5.05 5.59
C ASN A 117 -33.42 -4.45 5.76
N SER A 118 -33.77 -3.94 6.94
CA SER A 118 -35.06 -3.24 7.15
C SER A 118 -35.20 -1.95 6.33
N LYS A 119 -34.08 -1.39 5.85
CA LYS A 119 -34.03 -0.25 4.93
C LYS A 119 -33.89 -0.64 3.46
N GLY A 120 -33.87 -1.94 3.15
CA GLY A 120 -33.61 -2.44 1.80
C GLY A 120 -32.19 -2.16 1.29
N GLN A 121 -31.22 -1.98 2.20
CA GLN A 121 -29.83 -1.71 1.87
C GLN A 121 -28.98 -2.97 2.04
N ALA A 122 -28.17 -3.28 1.03
CA ALA A 122 -27.22 -4.38 1.11
C ALA A 122 -26.09 -4.07 2.13
N VAL A 123 -25.58 -5.13 2.75
CA VAL A 123 -24.39 -5.07 3.60
C VAL A 123 -23.35 -6.00 3.00
N TYR A 124 -22.17 -5.46 2.69
CA TYR A 124 -21.00 -6.24 2.29
C TYR A 124 -20.01 -6.30 3.46
N PRO A 125 -19.27 -7.41 3.62
CA PRO A 125 -18.27 -7.52 4.67
C PRO A 125 -17.07 -6.63 4.36
N ASP A 126 -16.41 -6.12 5.40
CA ASP A 126 -15.14 -5.39 5.28
C ASP A 126 -14.09 -6.25 4.55
N ALA A 127 -13.14 -5.60 3.88
CA ALA A 127 -12.06 -6.30 3.17
C ALA A 127 -11.18 -7.10 4.15
N ASN A 128 -10.81 -8.32 3.77
CA ASN A 128 -10.05 -9.24 4.65
C ASN A 128 -9.07 -10.14 3.88
N GLY A 129 -8.52 -9.66 2.75
CA GLY A 129 -7.58 -10.41 1.92
C GLY A 129 -8.21 -11.53 1.08
N THR A 130 -9.53 -11.55 0.95
CA THR A 130 -10.27 -12.50 0.10
C THR A 130 -10.74 -11.85 -1.20
N LEU A 131 -11.06 -12.66 -2.21
CA LEU A 131 -11.61 -12.20 -3.48
C LEU A 131 -12.95 -11.48 -3.28
N ARG A 132 -13.09 -10.29 -3.89
CA ARG A 132 -14.31 -9.49 -3.93
C ARG A 132 -14.59 -9.01 -5.35
N VAL A 133 -15.83 -8.59 -5.58
CA VAL A 133 -16.26 -7.98 -6.85
C VAL A 133 -16.92 -6.65 -6.53
N THR A 134 -16.48 -5.61 -7.22
CA THR A 134 -17.08 -4.28 -7.22
C THR A 134 -17.53 -3.97 -8.66
N PHE A 135 -18.62 -3.22 -8.81
CA PHE A 135 -19.18 -2.93 -10.13
C PHE A 135 -19.69 -1.50 -10.18
N GLY A 136 -19.68 -0.94 -11.39
CA GLY A 136 -19.99 0.47 -11.59
C GLY A 136 -19.89 0.85 -13.06
N ARG A 137 -19.58 2.12 -13.30
CA ARG A 137 -19.46 2.68 -14.65
C ARG A 137 -18.19 3.51 -14.77
N ILE A 138 -17.69 3.61 -15.99
CA ILE A 138 -16.67 4.60 -16.33
C ILE A 138 -17.33 5.98 -16.24
N ALA A 139 -16.83 6.82 -15.33
CA ALA A 139 -17.38 8.14 -15.10
C ALA A 139 -16.33 9.09 -14.53
N GLY A 140 -16.34 10.30 -15.05
CA GLY A 140 -15.61 11.41 -14.46
C GLY A 140 -16.25 11.87 -13.14
N ARG A 141 -15.91 13.09 -12.75
CA ARG A 141 -16.54 13.75 -11.60
C ARG A 141 -16.63 15.25 -11.83
N ASP A 142 -17.62 15.87 -11.20
CA ASP A 142 -17.98 17.26 -11.46
C ASP A 142 -16.97 18.27 -10.90
N HIS A 143 -16.12 17.84 -9.95
CA HIS A 143 -15.14 18.68 -9.29
C HIS A 143 -13.80 17.95 -9.11
N GLY A 144 -12.70 18.64 -9.38
CA GLY A 144 -11.33 18.22 -9.14
C GLY A 144 -10.74 18.88 -7.89
N ALA A 145 -9.41 18.94 -7.84
CA ALA A 145 -8.74 19.83 -6.90
C ALA A 145 -9.14 21.29 -7.13
N ASP A 146 -8.96 22.14 -6.12
CA ASP A 146 -9.29 23.57 -6.20
C ASP A 146 -8.69 24.21 -7.48
N GLY A 147 -9.51 24.96 -8.21
CA GLY A 147 -9.16 25.56 -9.50
C GLY A 147 -9.10 24.63 -10.73
N THR A 148 -9.28 23.31 -10.60
CA THR A 148 -9.14 22.36 -11.73
C THR A 148 -10.44 22.02 -12.47
N GLY A 149 -11.60 22.44 -11.96
CA GLY A 149 -12.91 22.18 -12.58
C GLY A 149 -13.30 20.70 -12.59
N SER A 150 -14.20 20.29 -13.48
CA SER A 150 -14.63 18.89 -13.63
C SER A 150 -13.54 18.01 -14.26
N TRP A 151 -13.44 16.76 -13.84
CA TRP A 151 -12.56 15.77 -14.46
C TRP A 151 -13.33 14.88 -15.42
N THR A 152 -12.85 14.77 -16.65
CA THR A 152 -13.38 13.82 -17.63
C THR A 152 -13.00 12.39 -17.24
N ALA A 153 -13.77 11.42 -17.75
CA ALA A 153 -13.55 10.01 -17.42
C ALA A 153 -12.24 9.44 -17.99
N PHE A 154 -11.70 10.03 -19.07
CA PHE A 154 -10.50 9.52 -19.76
C PHE A 154 -9.41 10.58 -19.86
N THR A 155 -8.17 10.13 -19.75
CA THR A 155 -6.98 10.83 -20.25
C THR A 155 -6.53 10.23 -21.58
N THR A 156 -5.62 10.90 -22.29
CA THR A 156 -5.16 10.47 -23.62
C THR A 156 -3.66 10.67 -23.77
N VAL A 157 -3.07 10.04 -24.79
CA VAL A 157 -1.64 10.16 -25.09
C VAL A 157 -1.20 11.60 -25.40
N LYS A 158 -2.12 12.48 -25.79
CA LYS A 158 -1.85 13.92 -25.89
C LYS A 158 -1.42 14.52 -24.55
N GLY A 159 -2.05 14.07 -23.46
CA GLY A 159 -1.69 14.49 -22.10
C GLY A 159 -0.32 13.97 -21.65
N VAL A 160 0.10 12.80 -22.12
CA VAL A 160 1.45 12.26 -21.90
C VAL A 160 2.49 13.18 -22.56
N ALA A 161 2.32 13.47 -23.85
CA ALA A 161 3.23 14.36 -24.57
C ALA A 161 3.24 15.79 -24.00
N ALA A 162 2.08 16.31 -23.57
CA ALA A 162 1.99 17.64 -22.98
C ALA A 162 2.70 17.78 -21.62
N LYS A 163 2.82 16.67 -20.87
CA LYS A 163 3.48 16.64 -19.57
C LYS A 163 4.97 16.28 -19.66
N ALA A 164 5.44 15.74 -20.78
CA ALA A 164 6.80 15.28 -20.92
C ALA A 164 7.80 16.45 -20.83
N THR A 165 8.60 16.48 -19.77
CA THR A 165 9.68 17.47 -19.57
C THR A 165 11.03 16.96 -20.06
N GLY A 166 11.17 15.64 -20.21
CA GLY A 166 12.43 14.97 -20.58
C GLY A 166 13.34 14.64 -19.40
N GLU A 167 12.90 14.89 -18.17
CA GLU A 167 13.66 14.58 -16.95
C GLU A 167 12.75 14.21 -15.77
N GLY A 168 13.33 13.57 -14.76
CA GLY A 168 12.63 13.17 -13.54
C GLY A 168 11.42 12.25 -13.81
N GLU A 169 10.33 12.51 -13.11
CA GLU A 169 9.08 11.74 -13.18
C GLU A 169 8.30 11.95 -14.50
N PHE A 170 8.66 12.98 -15.29
CA PHE A 170 7.99 13.34 -16.54
C PHE A 170 8.90 13.10 -17.77
N ASN A 171 9.72 12.05 -17.72
CA ASN A 171 10.61 11.66 -18.80
C ASN A 171 10.02 10.53 -19.66
N ALA A 172 9.06 10.86 -20.52
CA ALA A 172 8.43 9.88 -21.42
C ALA A 172 9.44 9.35 -22.48
N PRO A 173 9.43 8.04 -22.84
CA PRO A 173 10.34 7.47 -23.83
C PRO A 173 10.28 8.17 -25.20
N ALA A 174 11.43 8.33 -25.85
CA ALA A 174 11.52 9.06 -27.13
C ALA A 174 10.69 8.41 -28.26
N ASN A 175 10.66 7.08 -28.32
CA ASN A 175 9.83 6.33 -29.28
C ASN A 175 8.33 6.51 -29.00
N GLN A 176 7.92 6.57 -27.73
CA GLN A 176 6.55 6.90 -27.35
C GLN A 176 6.14 8.29 -27.86
N LEU A 177 6.97 9.31 -27.60
CA LEU A 177 6.72 10.68 -28.06
C LEU A 177 6.70 10.78 -29.60
N ALA A 178 7.58 10.04 -30.28
CA ALA A 178 7.61 9.98 -31.74
C ALA A 178 6.32 9.37 -32.32
N ALA A 179 5.84 8.26 -31.76
CA ALA A 179 4.59 7.62 -32.18
C ALA A 179 3.37 8.54 -31.94
N ILE A 180 3.34 9.25 -30.80
CA ILE A 180 2.29 10.25 -30.51
C ILE A 180 2.31 11.39 -31.53
N LYS A 181 3.49 11.94 -31.83
CA LYS A 181 3.67 13.03 -32.80
C LYS A 181 3.24 12.60 -34.21
N ALA A 182 3.57 11.38 -34.60
CA ALA A 182 3.18 10.79 -35.89
C ALA A 182 1.70 10.40 -35.95
N LYS A 183 0.99 10.41 -34.82
CA LYS A 183 -0.38 9.86 -34.67
C LYS A 183 -0.46 8.39 -35.08
N ASP A 184 0.61 7.63 -34.82
CA ASP A 184 0.69 6.20 -35.08
C ASP A 184 -0.07 5.44 -33.99
N PHE A 185 -1.40 5.53 -34.04
CA PHE A 185 -2.31 4.99 -33.02
C PHE A 185 -2.90 3.63 -33.38
N GLY A 186 -2.80 3.24 -34.65
CA GLY A 186 -3.35 1.98 -35.17
C GLY A 186 -4.80 1.72 -34.77
N LYS A 187 -5.08 0.47 -34.41
CA LYS A 187 -6.41 -0.02 -33.98
C LYS A 187 -6.79 0.38 -32.54
N TYR A 188 -5.89 1.02 -31.79
CA TYR A 188 -6.10 1.39 -30.39
C TYR A 188 -6.84 2.74 -30.22
N VAL A 189 -7.18 3.40 -31.34
CA VAL A 189 -7.93 4.65 -31.33
C VAL A 189 -9.32 4.45 -30.77
N ASP A 190 -9.66 5.24 -29.75
CA ASP A 190 -11.05 5.36 -29.32
C ASP A 190 -11.86 6.21 -30.33
N PRO A 191 -12.99 5.71 -30.85
CA PRO A 191 -13.77 6.43 -31.85
C PRO A 191 -14.35 7.77 -31.36
N ALA A 192 -14.56 7.97 -30.06
CA ALA A 192 -15.06 9.22 -29.50
C ALA A 192 -13.90 10.19 -29.20
N LEU A 193 -12.82 9.71 -28.59
CA LEU A 193 -11.66 10.53 -28.23
C LEU A 193 -10.77 10.87 -29.44
N LYS A 194 -10.89 10.11 -30.54
CA LYS A 194 -10.08 10.23 -31.76
C LYS A 194 -8.58 10.12 -31.49
N THR A 195 -8.19 9.35 -30.47
CA THR A 195 -6.81 9.10 -30.04
C THR A 195 -6.76 7.87 -29.12
N VAL A 196 -5.58 7.48 -28.68
CA VAL A 196 -5.39 6.37 -27.71
C VAL A 196 -5.73 6.89 -26.31
N PRO A 197 -6.72 6.31 -25.61
CA PRO A 197 -6.96 6.58 -24.20
C PRO A 197 -5.80 6.05 -23.37
N VAL A 198 -5.50 6.68 -22.24
CA VAL A 198 -4.39 6.29 -21.36
C VAL A 198 -4.95 5.67 -20.09
N ASN A 199 -5.51 6.49 -19.21
CA ASN A 199 -6.16 6.05 -17.99
C ASN A 199 -7.63 6.47 -18.02
N TYR A 200 -8.44 5.79 -17.21
CA TYR A 200 -9.82 6.18 -16.97
C TYR A 200 -10.23 6.09 -15.51
N LEU A 201 -11.29 6.83 -15.20
CA LEU A 201 -11.94 6.86 -13.89
C LEU A 201 -13.17 5.94 -13.89
N GLY A 202 -13.28 5.09 -12.88
CA GLY A 202 -14.45 4.28 -12.61
C GLY A 202 -15.12 4.65 -11.29
N THR A 203 -16.40 4.31 -11.15
CA THR A 203 -17.13 4.42 -9.87
C THR A 203 -16.96 3.17 -9.00
N LEU A 204 -15.82 2.48 -9.11
CA LEU A 204 -15.59 1.25 -8.37
C LEU A 204 -15.10 1.54 -6.96
N ASP A 205 -15.53 0.71 -6.02
CA ASP A 205 -15.07 0.71 -4.63
C ASP A 205 -13.85 -0.20 -4.50
N ILE A 206 -12.67 0.39 -4.39
CA ILE A 206 -11.39 -0.30 -4.21
C ILE A 206 -10.62 0.29 -3.02
N THR A 207 -9.78 -0.55 -2.40
CA THR A 207 -8.78 -0.16 -1.39
C THR A 207 -7.47 -0.93 -1.63
N GLY A 208 -6.50 -0.81 -0.72
CA GLY A 208 -5.24 -1.55 -0.73
C GLY A 208 -5.43 -3.05 -0.98
N GLY A 209 -4.63 -3.61 -1.90
CA GLY A 209 -4.74 -4.99 -2.37
C GLY A 209 -5.45 -5.16 -3.72
N ASN A 210 -6.10 -4.12 -4.25
CA ASN A 210 -6.75 -4.15 -5.58
C ASN A 210 -5.83 -3.70 -6.74
N SER A 211 -4.60 -3.24 -6.48
CA SER A 211 -3.66 -2.90 -7.55
C SER A 211 -3.37 -4.12 -8.41
N GLY A 212 -3.55 -3.98 -9.73
CA GLY A 212 -3.45 -5.07 -10.70
C GLY A 212 -4.76 -5.80 -10.98
N SER A 213 -5.87 -5.48 -10.30
CA SER A 213 -7.17 -6.10 -10.55
C SER A 213 -7.65 -5.88 -11.98
N ALA A 214 -8.11 -6.96 -12.63
CA ALA A 214 -8.69 -6.92 -13.96
C ALA A 214 -10.04 -6.21 -13.94
N ALA A 215 -10.18 -5.19 -14.78
CA ALA A 215 -11.46 -4.55 -15.04
C ALA A 215 -12.12 -5.15 -16.28
N LEU A 216 -13.38 -5.53 -16.12
CA LEU A 216 -14.13 -6.26 -17.12
C LEU A 216 -15.32 -5.42 -17.61
N ASN A 217 -15.62 -5.49 -18.91
CA ASN A 217 -16.85 -4.92 -19.46
C ASN A 217 -18.06 -5.83 -19.18
N SER A 218 -19.24 -5.42 -19.68
CA SER A 218 -20.49 -6.18 -19.50
C SER A 218 -20.52 -7.57 -20.15
N ARG A 219 -19.52 -7.91 -20.98
CA ARG A 219 -19.32 -9.23 -21.58
C ARG A 219 -18.24 -10.05 -20.87
N GLY A 220 -17.61 -9.52 -19.81
CA GLY A 220 -16.50 -10.17 -19.12
C GLY A 220 -15.15 -10.04 -19.83
N GLU A 221 -15.01 -9.14 -20.80
CA GLU A 221 -13.75 -8.92 -21.51
C GLU A 221 -12.90 -7.87 -20.77
N LEU A 222 -11.57 -8.07 -20.75
CA LEU A 222 -10.62 -7.15 -20.13
C LEU A 222 -10.62 -5.80 -20.84
N ILE A 223 -10.80 -4.72 -20.07
CA ILE A 223 -10.76 -3.33 -20.57
C ILE A 223 -9.68 -2.47 -19.90
N GLY A 224 -9.10 -2.95 -18.80
CA GLY A 224 -8.04 -2.25 -18.11
C GLY A 224 -7.61 -2.93 -16.82
N LEU A 225 -6.66 -2.30 -16.14
CA LEU A 225 -6.15 -2.74 -14.85
C LEU A 225 -6.27 -1.60 -13.84
N ALA A 226 -6.85 -1.87 -12.67
CA ALA A 226 -6.85 -0.92 -11.57
C ALA A 226 -5.43 -0.75 -11.03
N PHE A 227 -5.00 0.49 -10.77
CA PHE A 227 -3.67 0.73 -10.20
C PHE A 227 -3.68 1.72 -9.03
N ASP A 228 -4.66 2.62 -8.96
CA ASP A 228 -4.73 3.65 -7.92
C ASP A 228 -6.17 4.15 -7.71
N GLY A 229 -6.38 5.05 -6.76
CA GLY A 229 -7.61 5.81 -6.57
C GLY A 229 -7.35 7.31 -6.52
N THR A 230 -8.39 8.11 -6.73
CA THR A 230 -8.29 9.57 -6.54
C THR A 230 -8.00 9.92 -5.08
N LEU A 231 -7.46 11.10 -4.78
CA LEU A 231 -7.17 11.52 -3.39
C LEU A 231 -8.36 11.30 -2.42
N ASP A 232 -9.58 11.53 -2.89
CA ASP A 232 -10.82 11.33 -2.14
C ASP A 232 -11.10 9.87 -1.75
N SER A 233 -10.43 8.89 -2.37
CA SER A 233 -10.52 7.47 -2.03
C SER A 233 -9.62 7.08 -0.86
N ILE A 234 -8.82 8.00 -0.28
CA ILE A 234 -7.97 7.70 0.88
C ILE A 234 -8.78 7.30 2.12
N ILE A 235 -10.06 7.67 2.17
CA ILE A 235 -10.99 7.29 3.23
C ILE A 235 -11.79 6.02 2.91
N SER A 236 -11.47 5.29 1.84
CA SER A 236 -12.22 4.10 1.40
C SER A 236 -12.32 2.99 2.45
N ASP A 237 -11.36 2.92 3.38
CA ASP A 237 -11.42 2.01 4.53
C ASP A 237 -12.50 2.38 5.57
N TRP A 238 -13.05 3.59 5.49
CA TRP A 238 -14.02 4.14 6.42
C TRP A 238 -15.37 4.47 5.77
N ASP A 239 -15.36 5.05 4.57
CA ASP A 239 -16.57 5.44 3.84
C ASP A 239 -16.34 5.49 2.32
N PHE A 240 -17.42 5.26 1.57
CA PHE A 240 -17.45 5.39 0.12
C PHE A 240 -18.26 6.60 -0.31
N ASN A 241 -17.57 7.66 -0.76
CA ASN A 241 -18.21 8.86 -1.27
C ASN A 241 -18.57 8.71 -2.75
N LYS A 242 -19.84 8.41 -3.03
CA LYS A 242 -20.36 8.22 -4.40
C LYS A 242 -20.08 9.40 -5.35
N ALA A 243 -20.04 10.64 -4.84
CA ALA A 243 -19.79 11.82 -5.67
C ALA A 243 -18.32 11.90 -6.11
N ASN A 244 -17.38 11.61 -5.20
CA ASN A 244 -15.97 11.96 -5.38
C ASN A 244 -15.04 10.77 -5.57
N THR A 245 -15.31 9.64 -4.92
CA THR A 245 -14.48 8.44 -4.97
C THR A 245 -14.48 7.88 -6.38
N ARG A 246 -13.30 7.83 -6.99
CA ARG A 246 -13.07 7.15 -8.26
C ARG A 246 -11.83 6.28 -8.14
N ASP A 247 -11.91 5.10 -8.72
CA ASP A 247 -10.72 4.32 -8.99
C ASP A 247 -10.08 4.77 -10.30
N ILE A 248 -8.77 4.60 -10.40
CA ILE A 248 -7.96 4.96 -11.55
C ILE A 248 -7.42 3.67 -12.16
N GLN A 249 -7.74 3.49 -13.43
CA GLN A 249 -7.37 2.31 -14.18
C GLN A 249 -6.59 2.69 -15.43
N VAL A 250 -5.68 1.85 -15.86
CA VAL A 250 -5.01 1.98 -17.16
C VAL A 250 -5.82 1.24 -18.22
N ASP A 251 -6.07 1.88 -19.36
CA ASP A 251 -6.83 1.31 -20.46
C ASP A 251 -6.02 0.23 -21.19
N VAL A 252 -6.64 -0.91 -21.46
CA VAL A 252 -5.99 -2.04 -22.16
C VAL A 252 -5.44 -1.61 -23.53
N ARG A 253 -6.10 -0.66 -24.21
CA ARG A 253 -5.62 -0.12 -25.49
C ARG A 253 -4.30 0.61 -25.33
N TYR A 254 -4.08 1.31 -24.22
CA TYR A 254 -2.81 1.96 -23.93
C TYR A 254 -1.71 0.93 -23.64
N ILE A 255 -2.03 -0.11 -22.87
CA ILE A 255 -1.09 -1.20 -22.58
C ILE A 255 -0.61 -1.82 -23.90
N LEU A 256 -1.54 -2.24 -24.76
CA LEU A 256 -1.22 -2.86 -26.05
C LEU A 256 -0.49 -1.91 -27.01
N TRP A 257 -0.87 -0.62 -27.02
CA TRP A 257 -0.17 0.39 -27.83
C TRP A 257 1.28 0.60 -27.36
N ASN A 258 1.55 0.62 -26.05
CA ASN A 258 2.93 0.66 -25.55
C ASN A 258 3.71 -0.61 -25.87
N MET A 259 3.08 -1.78 -25.71
CA MET A 259 3.70 -3.05 -26.07
C MET A 259 4.14 -3.07 -27.54
N GLN A 260 3.37 -2.46 -28.45
CA GLN A 260 3.73 -2.36 -29.87
C GLN A 260 4.79 -1.30 -30.18
N HIS A 261 4.62 -0.07 -29.66
CA HIS A 261 5.43 1.09 -30.10
C HIS A 261 6.59 1.45 -29.16
N VAL A 262 6.56 0.97 -27.92
CA VAL A 262 7.55 1.27 -26.89
C VAL A 262 8.40 0.05 -26.58
N ASP A 263 7.76 -1.06 -26.22
CA ASP A 263 8.45 -2.24 -25.68
C ASP A 263 8.83 -3.26 -26.77
N HIS A 264 8.16 -3.21 -27.93
CA HIS A 264 8.29 -4.19 -29.01
C HIS A 264 8.03 -5.63 -28.55
N ALA A 265 6.97 -5.81 -27.76
CA ALA A 265 6.57 -7.09 -27.16
C ALA A 265 5.70 -7.95 -28.10
N ASP A 266 6.16 -8.14 -29.33
CA ASP A 266 5.41 -8.82 -30.42
C ASP A 266 5.02 -10.25 -30.04
N ASN A 267 5.87 -10.95 -29.31
CA ASN A 267 5.61 -12.31 -28.83
C ASN A 267 4.38 -12.38 -27.92
N LEU A 268 4.21 -11.39 -27.02
CA LEU A 268 3.07 -11.34 -26.10
C LEU A 268 1.79 -10.90 -26.80
N LEU A 269 1.88 -9.95 -27.74
CA LEU A 269 0.74 -9.55 -28.57
C LEU A 269 0.20 -10.74 -29.37
N LYS A 270 1.10 -11.55 -29.94
CA LYS A 270 0.75 -12.78 -30.64
C LYS A 270 0.15 -13.83 -29.71
N GLU A 271 0.73 -14.06 -28.54
CA GLU A 271 0.21 -15.01 -27.55
C GLU A 271 -1.22 -14.67 -27.12
N MET A 272 -1.51 -13.38 -26.94
CA MET A 272 -2.84 -12.89 -26.59
C MET A 272 -3.81 -12.84 -27.79
N GLY A 273 -3.34 -13.06 -29.02
CA GLY A 273 -4.18 -13.00 -30.23
C GLY A 273 -4.65 -11.58 -30.57
N VAL A 274 -3.85 -10.56 -30.23
CA VAL A 274 -4.18 -9.13 -30.38
C VAL A 274 -3.17 -8.38 -31.24
N GLU A 275 -2.49 -9.06 -32.17
CA GLU A 275 -1.65 -8.46 -33.23
C GLU A 275 -2.47 -7.68 -34.28
#